data_AF-A0A433XAH9-F1
#
_entry.id   AF-A0A433XAH9-F1
#
_cell.length_a   1.000
_cell.length_b   1.000
_cell.length_c   1.000
_cell.angle_alpha   90.00
_cell.angle_beta   90.00
_cell.angle_gamma   90.00
#
_symmetry.space_group_name_H-M   'P 1'
#
loop_
_entity.id
_entity.type
_entity.pdbx_description
1 polymer ?
#
loop_
_entity_poly.entity_id
_entity_poly.type
_entity_poly.pdbx_seq_one_letter_code
_entity_poly.pdbx_strand_id
1 'polypeptide(L)'
;MRLLASLATASAFAFAPPAPLAHEVGWAAGGSAPAERSEVAVAELDGKAYVVGDYNGATEILIYDLGTETWSTGAPFPYPVHHTAAIGHAGEILVFGGYVNGWKASDRLWIYSPATNSWREADRMPTARAAGGIGMLEGRIHLVGGSTSSAINIADHDAFDLATGRWESLAPIPTPRDHLAVGVIGDRLVATGGRVDGDPARNLDTTQIYDPKTDSWSEGAPMPTARSGMASAVLGTELFTFGGETRVVTFPETEAYDLPSDGWSRHAPLPTPRHGFGAVTHESRIVTLTGSPVAGGGRSDIVETFTPPAR
;
A
#
# COMPACT_ATOMS: atom_id res chain seq x y z
N MET A 1 74.50 18.06 -22.37
CA MET A 1 73.29 17.91 -21.53
C MET A 1 72.21 17.22 -22.37
N ARG A 2 72.07 15.90 -22.25
CA ARG A 2 70.98 15.12 -22.88
C ARG A 2 70.26 14.40 -21.75
N LEU A 3 69.00 14.75 -21.49
CA LEU A 3 68.15 14.07 -20.50
C LEU A 3 67.49 12.84 -21.16
N LEU A 4 67.59 11.69 -20.51
CA LEU A 4 66.76 10.52 -20.76
C LEU A 4 65.50 10.64 -19.89
N ALA A 5 64.32 10.57 -20.49
CA ALA A 5 63.05 10.47 -19.79
C ALA A 5 62.59 9.00 -19.78
N SER A 6 62.42 8.44 -18.59
CA SER A 6 61.88 7.10 -18.35
C SER A 6 60.36 7.15 -18.39
N LEU A 7 59.72 6.37 -19.28
CA LEU A 7 58.27 6.14 -19.22
C LEU A 7 57.96 5.10 -18.14
N ALA A 8 57.12 5.46 -17.16
CA ALA A 8 56.49 4.52 -16.26
C ALA A 8 55.09 4.20 -16.77
N THR A 9 54.82 2.93 -17.06
CA THR A 9 53.48 2.41 -17.38
C THR A 9 52.66 2.28 -16.10
N ALA A 10 51.62 3.10 -15.95
CA ALA A 10 50.63 2.93 -14.90
C ALA A 10 49.69 1.77 -15.25
N SER A 11 49.69 0.71 -14.44
CA SER A 11 48.67 -0.34 -14.52
C SER A 11 47.36 0.19 -13.93
N ALA A 12 46.32 0.28 -14.75
CA ALA A 12 44.97 0.58 -14.29
C ALA A 12 44.40 -0.66 -13.58
N PHE A 13 44.20 -0.56 -12.26
CA PHE A 13 43.37 -1.53 -11.53
C PHE A 13 41.91 -1.29 -11.94
N ALA A 14 41.34 -2.23 -12.69
CA ALA A 14 39.90 -2.28 -12.89
C ALA A 14 39.26 -2.70 -11.57
N PHE A 15 38.56 -1.77 -10.91
CA PHE A 15 37.64 -2.11 -9.83
C PHE A 15 36.46 -2.87 -10.43
N ALA A 16 36.33 -4.15 -10.10
CA ALA A 16 35.07 -4.84 -10.28
C ALA A 16 34.03 -4.15 -9.38
N PRO A 17 32.78 -3.95 -9.85
CA PRO A 17 31.72 -3.44 -8.99
C PRO A 17 31.51 -4.40 -7.81
N PRO A 18 31.19 -3.88 -6.61
CA PRO A 18 30.90 -4.74 -5.47
C PRO A 18 29.70 -5.65 -5.81
N ALA A 19 29.79 -6.92 -5.42
CA ALA A 19 28.64 -7.81 -5.47
C ALA A 19 27.49 -7.22 -4.62
N PRO A 20 26.22 -7.34 -5.04
CA PRO A 20 25.10 -6.88 -4.24
C PRO A 20 25.15 -7.56 -2.86
N LEU A 21 24.99 -6.77 -1.80
CA LEU A 21 24.89 -7.27 -0.44
C LEU A 21 23.74 -8.28 -0.40
N ALA A 22 24.00 -9.45 0.21
CA ALA A 22 22.96 -10.44 0.43
C ALA A 22 21.80 -9.76 1.17
N HIS A 23 20.65 -9.61 0.51
CA HIS A 23 19.43 -9.13 1.14
C HIS A 23 19.16 -10.00 2.38
N GLU A 24 18.58 -9.39 3.42
CA GLU A 24 18.19 -10.12 4.62
C GLU A 24 17.28 -11.30 4.25
N VAL A 25 17.40 -12.40 5.01
CA VAL A 25 16.65 -13.64 4.75
C VAL A 25 15.17 -13.33 4.55
N GLY A 26 14.65 -13.58 3.36
CA GLY A 26 13.24 -13.37 3.00
C GLY A 26 12.96 -12.14 2.14
N TRP A 27 13.93 -11.27 1.87
CA TRP A 27 13.77 -10.12 0.97
C TRP A 27 14.61 -10.23 -0.30
N ALA A 28 14.12 -9.66 -1.39
CA ALA A 28 14.87 -9.46 -2.63
C ALA A 28 14.52 -8.10 -3.25
N ALA A 29 15.51 -7.36 -3.73
CA ALA A 29 15.28 -6.18 -4.55
C ALA A 29 14.67 -6.57 -5.91
N GLY A 30 13.71 -5.78 -6.37
CA GLY A 30 13.16 -5.82 -7.72
C GLY A 30 13.70 -4.68 -8.60
N GLY A 31 13.20 -4.60 -9.83
CA GLY A 31 13.52 -3.49 -10.74
C GLY A 31 12.81 -2.18 -10.34
N SER A 32 13.53 -1.07 -10.40
CA SER A 32 12.98 0.26 -10.09
C SER A 32 11.79 0.64 -10.96
N ALA A 33 10.79 1.27 -10.35
CA ALA A 33 9.71 1.92 -11.06
C ALA A 33 10.23 3.02 -12.01
N PRO A 34 9.56 3.28 -13.14
CA PRO A 34 10.00 4.30 -14.09
C PRO A 34 9.89 5.74 -13.54
N ALA A 35 9.22 5.93 -12.40
CA ALA A 35 9.14 7.20 -11.71
C ALA A 35 8.90 6.97 -10.21
N GLU A 36 9.44 7.88 -9.40
CA GLU A 36 9.21 7.89 -7.96
C GLU A 36 7.74 8.23 -7.66
N ARG A 37 7.17 7.55 -6.66
CA ARG A 37 5.82 7.80 -6.15
C ARG A 37 5.75 7.68 -4.63
N SER A 38 4.78 8.34 -4.04
CA SER A 38 4.34 8.13 -2.65
C SER A 38 2.86 8.50 -2.52
N GLU A 39 2.26 8.05 -1.44
CA GLU A 39 0.83 8.21 -1.14
C GLU A 39 -0.07 7.64 -2.24
N VAL A 40 0.33 6.47 -2.72
CA VAL A 40 -0.32 5.73 -3.79
C VAL A 40 -1.31 4.70 -3.25
N ALA A 41 -2.26 4.31 -4.09
CA ALA A 41 -2.91 3.01 -3.95
C ALA A 41 -2.27 2.02 -4.91
N VAL A 42 -2.23 0.74 -4.54
CA VAL A 42 -1.81 -0.34 -5.44
C VAL A 42 -2.88 -1.42 -5.44
N ALA A 43 -3.32 -1.79 -6.63
CA ALA A 43 -4.25 -2.89 -6.85
C ALA A 43 -3.59 -3.99 -7.68
N GLU A 44 -3.77 -5.25 -7.27
CA GLU A 44 -3.43 -6.41 -8.09
C GLU A 44 -4.60 -6.75 -9.01
N LEU A 45 -4.30 -7.08 -10.27
CA LEU A 45 -5.24 -7.66 -11.22
C LEU A 45 -4.47 -8.43 -12.29
N ASP A 46 -4.89 -9.68 -12.52
CA ASP A 46 -4.41 -10.55 -13.59
C ASP A 46 -2.86 -10.65 -13.68
N GLY A 47 -2.20 -10.73 -12.53
CA GLY A 47 -0.74 -10.85 -12.44
C GLY A 47 0.00 -9.53 -12.64
N LYS A 48 -0.67 -8.39 -12.49
CA LYS A 48 -0.07 -7.06 -12.57
C LYS A 48 -0.45 -6.21 -11.36
N ALA A 49 0.47 -5.36 -10.92
CA ALA A 49 0.23 -4.35 -9.91
C ALA A 49 0.06 -2.97 -10.56
N TYR A 50 -1.04 -2.29 -10.23
CA TYR A 50 -1.40 -0.98 -10.76
C TYR A 50 -1.20 0.08 -9.67
N VAL A 51 -0.20 0.93 -9.83
CA VAL A 51 0.12 2.02 -8.90
C VAL A 51 -0.63 3.28 -9.35
N VAL A 52 -1.52 3.78 -8.51
CA VAL A 52 -2.42 4.90 -8.81
C VAL A 52 -2.26 6.02 -7.78
N GLY A 53 -2.21 7.25 -8.28
CA GLY A 53 -2.05 8.46 -7.49
C GLY A 53 -0.59 8.78 -7.20
N ASP A 54 -0.39 9.95 -6.61
CA ASP A 54 0.92 10.46 -6.20
C ASP A 54 0.72 11.72 -5.34
N TYR A 55 1.46 11.82 -4.23
CA TYR A 55 1.43 13.03 -3.39
C TYR A 55 1.79 14.30 -4.16
N ASN A 56 2.68 14.20 -5.15
CA ASN A 56 3.13 15.32 -5.97
C ASN A 56 2.27 15.53 -7.23
N GLY A 57 1.17 14.79 -7.36
CA GLY A 57 0.14 15.03 -8.36
C GLY A 57 0.41 14.44 -9.75
N ALA A 58 1.37 13.50 -9.87
CA ALA A 58 1.45 12.68 -11.07
C ALA A 58 0.15 11.88 -11.27
N THR A 59 -0.32 11.81 -12.52
CA THR A 59 -1.57 11.13 -12.87
C THR A 59 -1.35 9.85 -13.66
N GLU A 60 -0.18 9.66 -14.27
CA GLU A 60 0.16 8.43 -14.98
C GLU A 60 0.11 7.21 -14.04
N ILE A 61 -0.57 6.15 -14.48
CA ILE A 61 -0.58 4.85 -13.79
C ILE A 61 0.72 4.14 -14.13
N LEU A 62 1.42 3.63 -13.11
CA LEU A 62 2.54 2.70 -13.30
C LEU A 62 2.03 1.27 -13.17
N ILE A 63 2.37 0.42 -14.13
CA ILE A 63 1.90 -0.97 -14.18
C ILE A 63 3.11 -1.90 -14.13
N TYR A 64 3.21 -2.67 -13.05
CA TYR A 64 4.25 -3.65 -12.86
C TYR A 64 3.73 -5.05 -13.21
N ASP A 65 4.35 -5.71 -14.18
CA ASP A 65 4.09 -7.12 -14.44
C ASP A 65 4.78 -7.97 -13.38
N LEU A 66 4.01 -8.69 -12.57
CA LEU A 66 4.55 -9.46 -11.44
C LEU A 66 5.27 -10.73 -11.92
N GLY A 67 4.95 -11.24 -13.11
CA GLY A 67 5.57 -12.44 -13.68
C GLY A 67 6.87 -12.14 -14.42
N THR A 68 6.90 -11.08 -15.23
CA THR A 68 8.10 -10.69 -16.00
C THR A 68 8.96 -9.64 -15.30
N GLU A 69 8.48 -9.05 -14.21
CA GLU A 69 9.16 -8.01 -13.43
C GLU A 69 9.50 -6.76 -14.26
N THR A 70 8.64 -6.44 -15.22
CA THR A 70 8.81 -5.30 -16.13
C THR A 70 7.73 -4.26 -15.94
N TRP A 71 8.10 -3.01 -16.16
CA TRP A 71 7.21 -1.86 -16.06
C TRP A 71 6.60 -1.46 -17.40
N SER A 72 5.37 -0.96 -17.33
CA SER A 72 4.66 -0.26 -18.39
C SER A 72 3.81 0.85 -17.77
N THR A 73 3.14 1.66 -18.60
CA THR A 73 2.27 2.73 -18.10
C THR A 73 0.88 2.65 -18.73
N GLY A 74 -0.12 3.14 -17.99
CA GLY A 74 -1.52 3.19 -18.39
C GLY A 74 -2.01 4.62 -18.61
N ALA A 75 -3.24 4.76 -19.12
CA ALA A 75 -3.88 6.05 -19.30
C ALA A 75 -3.94 6.81 -17.97
N PRO A 76 -3.60 8.11 -17.97
CA PRO A 76 -3.52 8.88 -16.73
C PRO A 76 -4.87 8.96 -16.03
N PHE A 77 -4.83 8.94 -14.70
CA PHE A 77 -5.97 9.26 -13.85
C PHE A 77 -6.51 10.66 -14.23
N PRO A 78 -7.83 10.89 -14.23
CA PRO A 78 -8.41 12.13 -14.75
C PRO A 78 -7.95 13.44 -14.09
N TYR A 79 -7.36 13.37 -12.90
CA TYR A 79 -6.84 14.51 -12.15
C TYR A 79 -5.78 14.08 -11.12
N PRO A 80 -4.94 15.01 -10.61
CA PRO A 80 -4.03 14.73 -9.50
C PRO A 80 -4.79 14.25 -8.25
N VAL A 81 -4.40 13.11 -7.71
CA VAL A 81 -5.01 12.50 -6.52
C VAL A 81 -3.96 11.73 -5.71
N HIS A 82 -4.11 11.69 -4.39
CA HIS A 82 -3.28 10.90 -3.48
C HIS A 82 -4.12 10.25 -2.38
N HIS A 83 -3.56 9.26 -1.69
CA HIS A 83 -4.24 8.49 -0.62
C HIS A 83 -5.59 7.91 -1.07
N THR A 84 -5.67 7.46 -2.31
CA THR A 84 -6.83 6.70 -2.80
C THR A 84 -6.82 5.31 -2.16
N ALA A 85 -7.94 4.59 -2.27
CA ALA A 85 -7.95 3.15 -2.12
C ALA A 85 -8.22 2.50 -3.49
N ALA A 86 -7.60 1.37 -3.78
CA ALA A 86 -7.79 0.68 -5.06
C ALA A 86 -7.89 -0.83 -4.88
N ILE A 87 -8.69 -1.48 -5.73
CA ILE A 87 -8.81 -2.94 -5.77
C ILE A 87 -9.09 -3.42 -7.21
N GLY A 88 -8.50 -4.55 -7.59
CA GLY A 88 -8.78 -5.21 -8.86
C GLY A 88 -9.97 -6.16 -8.74
N HIS A 89 -10.86 -6.14 -9.72
CA HIS A 89 -11.97 -7.07 -9.81
C HIS A 89 -12.45 -7.23 -11.26
N ALA A 90 -12.67 -8.49 -11.69
CA ALA A 90 -13.27 -8.83 -12.98
C ALA A 90 -12.66 -8.10 -14.21
N GLY A 91 -11.33 -7.99 -14.25
CA GLY A 91 -10.61 -7.34 -15.34
C GLY A 91 -10.63 -5.81 -15.30
N GLU A 92 -11.09 -5.19 -14.21
CA GLU A 92 -11.11 -3.75 -13.99
C GLU A 92 -10.39 -3.38 -12.67
N ILE A 93 -9.84 -2.17 -12.60
CA ILE A 93 -9.33 -1.57 -11.36
C ILE A 93 -10.32 -0.51 -10.89
N LEU A 94 -10.81 -0.65 -9.67
CA LEU A 94 -11.70 0.33 -9.03
C LEU A 94 -10.88 1.20 -8.08
N VAL A 95 -11.02 2.52 -8.17
CA VAL A 95 -10.30 3.51 -7.37
C VAL A 95 -11.28 4.41 -6.65
N PHE A 96 -11.16 4.46 -5.33
CA PHE A 96 -12.12 5.04 -4.41
C PHE A 96 -11.51 6.26 -3.71
N GLY A 97 -12.21 7.38 -3.83
CA GLY A 97 -11.94 8.60 -3.08
C GLY A 97 -10.54 9.17 -3.30
N GLY A 98 -9.86 9.41 -2.18
CA GLY A 98 -8.57 10.08 -2.14
C GLY A 98 -8.69 11.60 -1.97
N TYR A 99 -7.55 12.23 -1.75
CA TYR A 99 -7.41 13.65 -1.56
C TYR A 99 -7.19 14.37 -2.88
N VAL A 100 -7.90 15.49 -3.06
CA VAL A 100 -7.82 16.38 -4.21
C VAL A 100 -7.70 17.83 -3.75
N ASN A 101 -7.11 18.69 -4.59
CA ASN A 101 -6.92 20.12 -4.29
C ASN A 101 -6.26 20.36 -2.91
N GLY A 102 -5.17 19.65 -2.64
CA GLY A 102 -4.60 19.52 -1.30
C GLY A 102 -5.30 18.39 -0.54
N TRP A 103 -5.74 18.67 0.69
CA TRP A 103 -6.27 17.66 1.61
C TRP A 103 -7.79 17.62 1.66
N LYS A 104 -8.49 17.80 0.53
CA LYS A 104 -9.96 17.67 0.49
C LYS A 104 -10.33 16.28 -0.02
N ALA A 105 -11.02 15.49 0.79
CA ALA A 105 -11.44 14.16 0.37
C ALA A 105 -12.48 14.20 -0.76
N SER A 106 -12.44 13.18 -1.62
CA SER A 106 -13.40 12.94 -2.69
C SER A 106 -14.29 11.74 -2.38
N ASP A 107 -15.53 11.79 -2.86
CA ASP A 107 -16.52 10.70 -2.88
C ASP A 107 -16.54 9.94 -4.22
N ARG A 108 -15.65 10.28 -5.16
CA ARG A 108 -15.69 9.73 -6.51
C ARG A 108 -15.17 8.30 -6.55
N LEU A 109 -15.82 7.49 -7.38
CA LEU A 109 -15.39 6.16 -7.78
C LEU A 109 -15.00 6.20 -9.25
N TRP A 110 -13.77 5.82 -9.55
CA TRP A 110 -13.27 5.69 -10.91
C TRP A 110 -12.93 4.24 -11.23
N ILE A 111 -13.25 3.82 -12.45
CA ILE A 111 -12.97 2.47 -12.91
C ILE A 111 -12.07 2.55 -14.14
N TYR A 112 -10.92 1.90 -14.04
CA TYR A 112 -9.97 1.75 -15.13
C TYR A 112 -10.14 0.38 -15.76
N SER A 113 -10.27 0.37 -17.08
CA SER A 113 -10.21 -0.86 -17.87
C SER A 113 -8.83 -0.96 -18.53
N PRO A 114 -7.98 -1.92 -18.11
CA PRO A 114 -6.73 -2.21 -18.80
C PRO A 114 -6.95 -2.64 -20.26
N ALA A 115 -8.05 -3.33 -20.55
CA ALA A 115 -8.36 -3.83 -21.90
C ALA A 115 -8.56 -2.71 -22.92
N THR A 116 -9.17 -1.60 -22.53
CA THR A 116 -9.37 -0.42 -23.40
C THR A 116 -8.43 0.74 -23.06
N ASN A 117 -7.59 0.58 -22.05
CA ASN A 117 -6.72 1.61 -21.50
C ASN A 117 -7.46 2.94 -21.25
N SER A 118 -8.60 2.87 -20.53
CA SER A 118 -9.47 4.04 -20.35
C SER A 118 -10.14 4.06 -18.99
N TRP A 119 -10.52 5.27 -18.55
CA TRP A 119 -11.23 5.52 -17.31
C TRP A 119 -12.71 5.83 -17.54
N ARG A 120 -13.55 5.44 -16.59
CA ARG A 120 -14.95 5.87 -16.47
C ARG A 120 -15.27 6.19 -15.01
N GLU A 121 -16.09 7.20 -14.77
CA GLU A 121 -16.65 7.47 -13.43
C GLU A 121 -17.83 6.52 -13.20
N ALA A 122 -17.99 6.04 -11.96
CA ALA A 122 -19.11 5.22 -11.51
C ALA A 122 -19.86 5.91 -10.37
N ASP A 123 -20.90 5.25 -9.85
CA ASP A 123 -21.71 5.79 -8.76
C ASP A 123 -20.87 6.10 -7.53
N ARG A 124 -21.11 7.29 -6.97
CA ARG A 124 -20.28 7.86 -5.92
C ARG A 124 -20.45 7.14 -4.59
N MET A 125 -19.39 7.19 -3.79
CA MET A 125 -19.39 6.71 -2.42
C MET A 125 -20.35 7.55 -1.55
N PRO A 126 -20.98 6.98 -0.51
CA PRO A 126 -21.83 7.72 0.43
C PRO A 126 -21.03 8.80 1.19
N THR A 127 -19.80 8.46 1.58
CA THR A 127 -18.92 9.34 2.34
C THR A 127 -17.65 9.63 1.55
N ALA A 128 -17.36 10.93 1.35
CA ALA A 128 -16.08 11.37 0.81
C ALA A 128 -14.94 11.03 1.78
N ARG A 129 -13.93 10.28 1.31
CA ARG A 129 -12.83 9.83 2.17
C ARG A 129 -11.53 9.66 1.40
N ALA A 130 -10.44 9.78 2.14
CA ALA A 130 -9.10 9.44 1.72
C ALA A 130 -8.40 8.65 2.83
N ALA A 131 -7.33 7.95 2.48
CA ALA A 131 -6.49 7.20 3.42
C ALA A 131 -7.26 6.19 4.28
N GLY A 132 -8.34 5.63 3.73
CA GLY A 132 -9.07 4.51 4.32
C GLY A 132 -8.49 3.16 3.88
N GLY A 133 -8.91 2.10 4.54
CA GLY A 133 -8.55 0.74 4.15
C GLY A 133 -9.63 0.11 3.25
N ILE A 134 -9.23 -0.88 2.45
CA ILE A 134 -10.10 -1.55 1.48
C ILE A 134 -9.92 -3.07 1.52
N GLY A 135 -11.00 -3.82 1.31
CA GLY A 135 -10.95 -5.28 1.20
C GLY A 135 -12.16 -5.87 0.48
N MET A 136 -11.99 -7.03 -0.16
CA MET A 136 -13.07 -7.78 -0.80
C MET A 136 -13.59 -8.86 0.14
N LEU A 137 -14.84 -8.75 0.58
CA LEU A 137 -15.47 -9.71 1.50
C LEU A 137 -16.88 -10.04 0.99
N GLU A 138 -17.18 -11.33 0.85
CA GLU A 138 -18.51 -11.83 0.41
C GLU A 138 -19.03 -11.20 -0.90
N GLY A 139 -18.13 -10.92 -1.85
CA GLY A 139 -18.48 -10.31 -3.14
C GLY A 139 -18.77 -8.80 -3.08
N ARG A 140 -18.51 -8.17 -1.94
CA ARG A 140 -18.62 -6.71 -1.74
C ARG A 140 -17.24 -6.11 -1.49
N ILE A 141 -17.05 -4.87 -1.93
CA ILE A 141 -15.87 -4.07 -1.61
C ILE A 141 -16.17 -3.28 -0.34
N HIS A 142 -15.42 -3.51 0.71
CA HIS A 142 -15.54 -2.82 1.98
C HIS A 142 -14.52 -1.68 2.06
N LEU A 143 -14.98 -0.47 2.40
CA LEU A 143 -14.16 0.71 2.69
C LEU A 143 -14.29 1.06 4.16
N VAL A 144 -13.16 1.14 4.87
CA VAL A 144 -13.13 1.30 6.33
C VAL A 144 -12.33 2.53 6.73
N GLY A 145 -12.94 3.38 7.55
CA GLY A 145 -12.30 4.55 8.13
C GLY A 145 -11.77 5.53 7.09
N GLY A 146 -10.62 6.13 7.40
CA GLY A 146 -9.99 7.17 6.61
C GLY A 146 -10.29 8.55 7.17
N SER A 147 -10.29 9.54 6.28
CA SER A 147 -10.34 10.95 6.66
C SER A 147 -11.03 11.81 5.60
N THR A 148 -11.78 12.82 6.03
CA THR A 148 -12.44 13.81 5.14
C THR A 148 -11.54 15.00 4.82
N SER A 149 -10.56 15.24 5.69
CA SER A 149 -9.47 16.21 5.56
C SER A 149 -8.28 15.75 6.38
N SER A 150 -7.12 16.37 6.21
CA SER A 150 -5.86 15.98 6.87
C SER A 150 -5.88 15.86 8.39
N ALA A 151 -6.95 16.30 9.07
CA ALA A 151 -7.08 16.25 10.53
C ALA A 151 -8.38 15.60 11.03
N ILE A 152 -9.28 15.17 10.14
CA ILE A 152 -10.60 14.68 10.52
C ILE A 152 -10.73 13.22 10.12
N ASN A 153 -10.55 12.34 11.09
CA ASN A 153 -10.84 10.92 10.94
C ASN A 153 -12.34 10.65 10.90
N ILE A 154 -12.71 9.58 10.21
CA ILE A 154 -14.09 9.10 10.14
C ILE A 154 -14.17 7.65 10.60
N ALA A 155 -15.33 7.27 11.13
CA ALA A 155 -15.63 5.92 11.60
C ALA A 155 -16.30 5.06 10.53
N ASP A 156 -16.67 5.67 9.41
CA ASP A 156 -17.55 5.10 8.41
C ASP A 156 -17.00 3.78 7.85
N HIS A 157 -17.89 2.81 7.71
CA HIS A 157 -17.65 1.54 7.05
C HIS A 157 -18.74 1.35 6.01
N ASP A 158 -18.38 1.44 4.74
CA ASP A 158 -19.32 1.27 3.62
C ASP A 158 -18.94 0.04 2.80
N ALA A 159 -19.94 -0.70 2.32
CA ALA A 159 -19.77 -1.80 1.38
C ALA A 159 -20.42 -1.47 0.04
N PHE A 160 -19.69 -1.74 -1.05
CA PHE A 160 -20.18 -1.64 -2.42
C PHE A 160 -20.46 -3.04 -2.98
N ASP A 161 -21.73 -3.32 -3.28
CA ASP A 161 -22.16 -4.55 -3.91
C ASP A 161 -21.89 -4.48 -5.41
N LEU A 162 -20.96 -5.33 -5.88
CA LEU A 162 -20.52 -5.37 -7.28
C LEU A 162 -21.57 -5.93 -8.24
N ALA A 163 -22.52 -6.74 -7.75
CA ALA A 163 -23.57 -7.31 -8.58
C ALA A 163 -24.70 -6.31 -8.85
N THR A 164 -24.97 -5.42 -7.88
CA THR A 164 -26.10 -4.48 -7.95
C THR A 164 -25.67 -3.03 -8.12
N GLY A 165 -24.39 -2.70 -7.94
CA GLY A 165 -23.86 -1.34 -8.01
C GLY A 165 -24.33 -0.45 -6.86
N ARG A 166 -24.71 -1.04 -5.72
CA ARG A 166 -25.31 -0.31 -4.60
C ARG A 166 -24.38 -0.25 -3.41
N TRP A 167 -24.47 0.86 -2.70
CA TRP A 167 -23.78 1.10 -1.44
C TRP A 167 -24.66 0.75 -0.25
N GLU A 168 -24.02 0.24 0.80
CA GLU A 168 -24.61 -0.04 2.10
C GLU A 168 -23.66 0.48 3.19
N SER A 169 -24.17 1.25 4.14
CA SER A 169 -23.41 1.62 5.33
C SER A 169 -23.57 0.54 6.40
N LEU A 170 -22.45 0.09 6.95
CA LEU A 170 -22.32 -1.00 7.91
C LEU A 170 -21.90 -0.44 9.27
N ALA A 171 -21.77 -1.31 10.27
CA ALA A 171 -21.29 -0.91 11.59
C ALA A 171 -19.95 -0.16 11.49
N PRO A 172 -19.86 1.05 12.09
CA PRO A 172 -18.66 1.88 12.00
C PRO A 172 -17.50 1.24 12.76
N ILE A 173 -16.26 1.48 12.30
CA ILE A 173 -15.08 1.05 13.04
C ILE A 173 -15.06 1.77 14.42
N PRO A 174 -14.85 1.06 15.55
CA PRO A 174 -14.99 1.67 16.87
C PRO A 174 -13.96 2.77 17.16
N THR A 175 -12.78 2.70 16.52
CA THR A 175 -11.72 3.71 16.62
C THR A 175 -11.54 4.43 15.28
N PRO A 176 -12.12 5.63 15.10
CA PRO A 176 -11.95 6.42 13.88
C PRO A 176 -10.48 6.73 13.63
N ARG A 177 -9.96 6.38 12.45
CA ARG A 177 -8.55 6.52 12.11
C ARG A 177 -8.32 6.53 10.60
N ASP A 178 -7.18 7.06 10.19
CA ASP A 178 -6.70 7.04 8.81
C ASP A 178 -5.37 6.29 8.68
N HIS A 179 -4.94 6.04 7.44
CA HIS A 179 -3.70 5.34 7.08
C HIS A 179 -3.49 4.00 7.78
N LEU A 180 -4.61 3.31 8.00
CA LEU A 180 -4.70 1.97 8.55
C LEU A 180 -4.48 0.91 7.47
N ALA A 181 -3.96 -0.24 7.87
CA ALA A 181 -3.95 -1.43 7.04
C ALA A 181 -5.27 -2.18 7.16
N VAL A 182 -5.80 -2.69 6.05
CA VAL A 182 -6.98 -3.54 6.02
C VAL A 182 -6.71 -4.77 5.17
N GLY A 183 -7.16 -5.92 5.62
CA GLY A 183 -7.11 -7.17 4.87
C GLY A 183 -8.26 -8.09 5.23
N VAL A 184 -8.64 -8.96 4.30
CA VAL A 184 -9.68 -9.97 4.51
C VAL A 184 -9.00 -11.32 4.73
N ILE A 185 -9.24 -11.92 5.89
CA ILE A 185 -8.71 -13.24 6.27
C ILE A 185 -9.92 -14.16 6.50
N GLY A 186 -10.08 -15.18 5.66
CA GLY A 186 -11.25 -16.06 5.72
C GLY A 186 -12.54 -15.28 5.45
N ASP A 187 -13.45 -15.28 6.41
CA ASP A 187 -14.75 -14.61 6.37
C ASP A 187 -14.81 -13.37 7.29
N ARG A 188 -13.66 -12.74 7.56
CA ARG A 188 -13.55 -11.54 8.40
C ARG A 188 -12.69 -10.47 7.73
N LEU A 189 -13.02 -9.22 8.00
CA LEU A 189 -12.18 -8.08 7.66
C LEU A 189 -11.40 -7.64 8.90
N VAL A 190 -10.08 -7.52 8.78
CA VAL A 190 -9.17 -7.09 9.83
C VAL A 190 -8.66 -5.70 9.48
N ALA A 191 -8.82 -4.76 10.41
CA ALA A 191 -8.30 -3.40 10.32
C ALA A 191 -7.27 -3.18 11.42
N THR A 192 -6.09 -2.66 11.09
CA THR A 192 -4.98 -2.57 12.04
C THR A 192 -4.13 -1.32 11.85
N GLY A 193 -3.55 -0.83 12.97
CA GLY A 193 -2.72 0.36 13.03
C GLY A 193 -3.46 1.62 12.57
N GLY A 194 -2.74 2.52 11.91
CA GLY A 194 -3.27 3.83 11.51
C GLY A 194 -3.03 4.90 12.57
N ARG A 195 -3.64 6.07 12.41
CA ARG A 195 -3.44 7.21 13.30
C ARG A 195 -4.72 7.99 13.56
N VAL A 196 -4.71 8.74 14.66
CA VAL A 196 -5.79 9.65 15.07
C VAL A 196 -5.39 11.10 14.90
N ASP A 197 -6.39 11.96 14.71
CA ASP A 197 -6.29 13.40 14.48
C ASP A 197 -5.44 13.77 13.25
N GLY A 198 -5.23 12.81 12.34
CA GLY A 198 -4.32 12.93 11.19
C GLY A 198 -2.85 13.17 11.57
N ASP A 199 -2.45 12.83 12.80
CA ASP A 199 -1.10 13.10 13.32
C ASP A 199 -0.24 11.82 13.34
N PRO A 200 0.84 11.73 12.54
CA PRO A 200 1.75 10.58 12.57
C PRO A 200 2.46 10.35 13.92
N ALA A 201 2.43 11.30 14.86
CA ALA A 201 2.89 11.10 16.23
C ALA A 201 1.85 10.38 17.12
N ARG A 202 0.60 10.21 16.63
CA ARG A 202 -0.52 9.56 17.34
C ARG A 202 -0.92 8.28 16.61
N ASN A 203 0.08 7.45 16.32
CA ASN A 203 -0.12 6.13 15.75
C ASN A 203 -0.79 5.18 16.74
N LEU A 204 -1.54 4.23 16.19
CA LEU A 204 -2.23 3.18 16.91
C LEU A 204 -1.56 1.83 16.67
N ASP A 205 -1.66 0.94 17.66
CA ASP A 205 -1.40 -0.50 17.54
C ASP A 205 -2.71 -1.32 17.49
N THR A 206 -3.86 -0.64 17.52
CA THR A 206 -5.18 -1.27 17.64
C THR A 206 -5.49 -2.16 16.44
N THR A 207 -5.92 -3.40 16.71
CA THR A 207 -6.45 -4.34 15.71
C THR A 207 -7.92 -4.57 15.97
N GLN A 208 -8.76 -4.35 14.97
CA GLN A 208 -10.22 -4.48 15.04
C GLN A 208 -10.71 -5.39 13.91
N ILE A 209 -11.62 -6.30 14.25
CA ILE A 209 -12.07 -7.38 13.38
C ILE A 209 -13.57 -7.23 13.17
N TYR A 210 -13.98 -7.11 11.91
CA TYR A 210 -15.38 -7.04 11.51
C TYR A 210 -15.93 -8.41 11.17
N ASP A 211 -17.07 -8.75 11.78
CA ASP A 211 -17.87 -9.92 11.46
C ASP A 211 -19.09 -9.53 10.61
N PRO A 212 -19.14 -9.92 9.32
CA PRO A 212 -20.27 -9.59 8.46
C PRO A 212 -21.57 -10.29 8.88
N LYS A 213 -21.51 -11.38 9.66
CA LYS A 213 -22.71 -12.13 10.10
C LYS A 213 -23.48 -11.41 11.19
N THR A 214 -22.80 -10.61 12.00
CA THR A 214 -23.39 -9.87 13.12
C THR A 214 -23.37 -8.36 12.91
N ASP A 215 -22.80 -7.90 11.79
CA ASP A 215 -22.53 -6.49 11.50
C ASP A 215 -21.91 -5.79 12.72
N SER A 216 -20.78 -6.30 13.19
CA SER A 216 -20.15 -5.79 14.40
C SER A 216 -18.64 -5.92 14.37
N TRP A 217 -17.98 -5.01 15.07
CA TRP A 217 -16.55 -5.04 15.31
C TRP A 217 -16.21 -5.63 16.67
N SER A 218 -15.06 -6.29 16.75
CA SER A 218 -14.44 -6.77 17.98
C SER A 218 -12.96 -6.40 18.01
N GLU A 219 -12.36 -6.36 19.19
CA GLU A 219 -10.92 -6.14 19.34
C GLU A 219 -10.17 -7.46 19.08
N GLY A 220 -9.03 -7.37 18.39
CA GLY A 220 -8.03 -8.44 18.28
C GLY A 220 -6.74 -8.06 19.01
N ALA A 221 -5.76 -8.96 19.00
CA ALA A 221 -4.46 -8.69 19.60
C ALA A 221 -3.80 -7.43 18.98
N PRO A 222 -3.22 -6.54 19.80
CA PRO A 222 -2.61 -5.31 19.29
C PRO A 222 -1.34 -5.61 18.51
N MET A 223 -1.06 -4.77 17.51
CA MET A 223 0.20 -4.79 16.77
C MET A 223 1.39 -4.66 17.73
N PRO A 224 2.51 -5.34 17.49
CA PRO A 224 3.71 -5.18 18.32
C PRO A 224 4.33 -3.78 18.23
N THR A 225 4.00 -3.01 17.19
CA THR A 225 4.53 -1.66 16.96
C THR A 225 3.43 -0.75 16.43
N ALA A 226 3.08 0.31 17.17
CA ALA A 226 2.09 1.28 16.75
C ALA A 226 2.59 2.12 15.56
N ARG A 227 1.94 2.01 14.40
CA ARG A 227 2.33 2.72 13.17
C ARG A 227 1.19 2.94 12.18
N SER A 228 1.43 3.84 11.23
CA SER A 228 0.49 4.25 10.19
C SER A 228 1.22 4.49 8.87
N GLY A 229 0.48 4.67 7.78
CA GLY A 229 1.06 4.90 6.44
C GLY A 229 1.74 3.63 5.89
N MET A 230 1.31 2.48 6.39
CA MET A 230 1.84 1.16 6.04
C MET A 230 1.33 0.70 4.68
N ALA A 231 2.10 -0.18 4.05
CA ALA A 231 1.53 -1.08 3.06
C ALA A 231 1.02 -2.35 3.75
N SER A 232 0.03 -3.02 3.14
CA SER A 232 -0.45 -4.30 3.64
C SER A 232 -0.90 -5.23 2.52
N ALA A 233 -0.73 -6.53 2.73
CA ALA A 233 -1.21 -7.56 1.82
C ALA A 233 -1.58 -8.83 2.60
N VAL A 234 -2.58 -9.56 2.11
CA VAL A 234 -2.96 -10.86 2.69
C VAL A 234 -2.26 -11.97 1.93
N LEU A 235 -1.59 -12.88 2.64
CA LEU A 235 -0.99 -14.08 2.08
C LEU A 235 -1.31 -15.27 3.00
N GLY A 236 -1.99 -16.29 2.45
CA GLY A 236 -2.49 -17.40 3.24
C GLY A 236 -3.56 -16.96 4.23
N THR A 237 -3.32 -17.20 5.53
CA THR A 237 -4.23 -16.81 6.63
C THR A 237 -3.77 -15.58 7.39
N GLU A 238 -2.85 -14.80 6.82
CA GLU A 238 -2.18 -13.72 7.52
C GLU A 238 -2.32 -12.38 6.78
N LEU A 239 -2.55 -11.31 7.53
CA LEU A 239 -2.42 -9.93 7.07
C LEU A 239 -1.02 -9.44 7.40
N PHE A 240 -0.18 -9.28 6.38
CA PHE A 240 1.13 -8.67 6.53
C PHE A 240 1.03 -7.15 6.46
N THR A 241 1.80 -6.48 7.31
CA THR A 241 1.96 -5.03 7.34
C THR A 241 3.43 -4.68 7.21
N PHE A 242 3.73 -3.64 6.44
CA PHE A 242 5.09 -3.24 6.09
C PHE A 242 5.29 -1.75 6.31
N GLY A 243 6.40 -1.41 6.96
CA GLY A 243 6.87 -0.06 7.14
C GLY A 243 5.84 0.86 7.80
N GLY A 244 5.77 2.11 7.35
CA GLY A 244 4.97 3.18 7.96
C GLY A 244 5.84 4.30 8.53
N GLU A 245 5.24 5.25 9.22
CA GLU A 245 5.98 6.41 9.76
C GLU A 245 5.46 6.96 11.09
N THR A 246 6.33 7.72 11.75
CA THR A 246 5.98 8.83 12.65
C THR A 246 6.43 10.15 12.02
N ARG A 247 6.36 11.27 12.76
CA ARG A 247 6.92 12.56 12.30
C ARG A 247 8.42 12.55 12.01
N VAL A 248 9.18 11.61 12.57
CA VAL A 248 10.65 11.61 12.52
C VAL A 248 11.26 10.24 12.23
N VAL A 249 10.46 9.18 12.19
CA VAL A 249 10.91 7.79 11.96
C VAL A 249 10.13 7.22 10.80
N THR A 250 10.85 6.60 9.86
CA THR A 250 10.28 5.68 8.89
C THR A 250 10.54 4.26 9.37
N PHE A 251 9.50 3.46 9.50
CA PHE A 251 9.54 2.12 10.09
C PHE A 251 10.05 1.08 9.08
N PRO A 252 10.98 0.18 9.47
CA PRO A 252 11.34 -0.99 8.67
C PRO A 252 10.51 -2.23 9.01
N GLU A 253 9.63 -2.19 10.00
CA GLU A 253 9.01 -3.40 10.54
C GLU A 253 8.15 -4.13 9.51
N THR A 254 8.25 -5.45 9.55
CA THR A 254 7.37 -6.39 8.86
C THR A 254 6.71 -7.27 9.89
N GLU A 255 5.40 -7.16 10.03
CA GLU A 255 4.62 -7.89 11.04
C GLU A 255 3.37 -8.46 10.41
N ALA A 256 3.00 -9.67 10.80
CA ALA A 256 1.85 -10.39 10.26
C ALA A 256 0.86 -10.74 11.37
N TYR A 257 -0.43 -10.53 11.11
CA TYR A 257 -1.51 -10.93 11.98
C TYR A 257 -2.15 -12.22 11.49
N ASP A 258 -2.19 -13.24 12.35
CA ASP A 258 -2.88 -14.51 12.11
C ASP A 258 -4.22 -14.52 12.85
N LEU A 259 -5.31 -14.40 12.11
CA LEU A 259 -6.66 -14.37 12.68
C LEU A 259 -7.02 -15.64 13.47
N PRO A 260 -6.69 -16.88 13.01
CA PRO A 260 -7.03 -18.09 13.76
C PRO A 260 -6.41 -18.17 15.16
N SER A 261 -5.18 -17.67 15.35
CA SER A 261 -4.51 -17.64 16.65
C SER A 261 -4.68 -16.34 17.43
N ASP A 262 -5.28 -15.32 16.82
CA ASP A 262 -5.36 -13.94 17.35
C ASP A 262 -3.98 -13.45 17.81
N GLY A 263 -3.00 -13.51 16.92
CA GLY A 263 -1.61 -13.28 17.27
C GLY A 263 -0.81 -12.59 16.17
N TRP A 264 0.24 -11.89 16.60
CA TRP A 264 1.19 -11.23 15.71
C TRP A 264 2.55 -11.92 15.70
N SER A 265 3.14 -12.04 14.51
CA SER A 265 4.53 -12.46 14.30
C SER A 265 5.36 -11.30 13.74
N ARG A 266 6.64 -11.25 14.13
CA ARG A 266 7.65 -10.36 13.54
C ARG A 266 8.47 -11.13 12.50
N HIS A 267 8.75 -10.48 11.38
CA HIS A 267 9.55 -11.02 10.28
C HIS A 267 10.79 -10.16 10.02
N ALA A 268 11.63 -10.58 9.06
CA ALA A 268 12.77 -9.79 8.62
C ALA A 268 12.33 -8.37 8.20
N PRO A 269 12.98 -7.31 8.70
CA PRO A 269 12.60 -5.95 8.37
C PRO A 269 12.72 -5.65 6.87
N LEU A 270 11.88 -4.73 6.42
CA LEU A 270 11.92 -4.13 5.10
C LEU A 270 13.32 -3.52 4.88
N PRO A 271 14.06 -3.91 3.82
CA PRO A 271 15.43 -3.47 3.62
C PRO A 271 15.55 -1.95 3.48
N THR A 272 14.55 -1.32 2.85
CA THR A 272 14.43 0.13 2.81
C THR A 272 13.16 0.59 3.55
N PRO A 273 13.25 1.08 4.81
CA PRO A 273 12.11 1.62 5.54
C PRO A 273 11.35 2.64 4.69
N ARG A 274 10.01 2.52 4.59
CA ARG A 274 9.17 3.46 3.82
C ARG A 274 7.72 3.52 4.29
N HIS A 275 7.01 4.58 3.88
CA HIS A 275 5.57 4.78 4.06
C HIS A 275 4.89 5.23 2.76
N GLY A 276 3.57 5.32 2.75
CA GLY A 276 2.80 5.84 1.62
C GLY A 276 2.97 5.01 0.36
N PHE A 277 3.04 3.69 0.50
CA PHE A 277 3.32 2.72 -0.56
C PHE A 277 2.31 1.59 -0.53
N GLY A 278 2.30 0.77 -1.59
CA GLY A 278 1.42 -0.39 -1.66
C GLY A 278 2.17 -1.71 -1.66
N ALA A 279 1.44 -2.76 -1.30
CA ALA A 279 1.90 -4.13 -1.37
C ALA A 279 0.82 -4.99 -2.04
N VAL A 280 1.25 -5.97 -2.83
CA VAL A 280 0.35 -6.94 -3.46
C VAL A 280 0.89 -8.35 -3.28
N THR A 281 0.00 -9.30 -3.09
CA THR A 281 0.35 -10.71 -3.06
C THR A 281 0.36 -11.26 -4.48
N HIS A 282 1.41 -12.01 -4.82
CA HIS A 282 1.50 -12.75 -6.06
C HIS A 282 2.10 -14.12 -5.77
N GLU A 283 1.35 -15.18 -6.06
CA GLU A 283 1.75 -16.54 -5.70
C GLU A 283 2.06 -16.68 -4.20
N SER A 284 3.29 -17.02 -3.82
CA SER A 284 3.75 -17.16 -2.42
C SER A 284 4.63 -15.99 -1.95
N ARG A 285 4.60 -14.86 -2.65
CA ARG A 285 5.39 -13.66 -2.34
C ARG A 285 4.51 -12.43 -2.23
N ILE A 286 5.02 -11.42 -1.53
CA ILE A 286 4.42 -10.09 -1.45
C ILE A 286 5.39 -9.10 -2.10
N VAL A 287 4.91 -8.33 -3.07
CA VAL A 287 5.71 -7.31 -3.76
C VAL A 287 5.28 -5.95 -3.24
N THR A 288 6.24 -5.19 -2.73
CA THR A 288 6.06 -3.81 -2.26
C THR A 288 6.56 -2.83 -3.30
N LEU A 289 5.83 -1.74 -3.54
CA LEU A 289 6.04 -0.86 -4.70
C LEU A 289 6.03 0.61 -4.29
N THR A 290 7.10 1.33 -4.65
CA THR A 290 7.29 2.77 -4.44
C THR A 290 7.25 3.17 -2.97
N GLY A 291 7.02 4.45 -2.63
CA GLY A 291 6.90 4.93 -1.25
C GLY A 291 7.94 5.96 -0.85
N SER A 292 7.75 6.62 0.27
CA SER A 292 8.74 7.54 0.82
C SER A 292 9.64 6.86 1.85
N PRO A 293 10.98 6.88 1.67
CA PRO A 293 11.90 6.43 2.72
C PRO A 293 12.13 7.48 3.81
N VAL A 294 11.66 8.71 3.62
CA VAL A 294 11.86 9.84 4.53
C VAL A 294 10.56 10.15 5.25
N ALA A 295 10.59 10.25 6.58
CA ALA A 295 9.42 10.59 7.40
C ALA A 295 8.87 11.99 7.05
N GLY A 296 7.55 12.13 7.02
CA GLY A 296 6.86 13.38 6.71
C GLY A 296 6.84 13.76 5.23
N GLY A 297 7.28 12.87 4.34
CA GLY A 297 7.17 13.01 2.89
C GLY A 297 8.45 12.65 2.14
N GLY A 298 8.38 12.67 0.82
CA GLY A 298 9.40 12.12 -0.06
C GLY A 298 8.78 11.09 -1.01
N ARG A 299 9.62 10.40 -1.77
CA ARG A 299 9.17 9.42 -2.77
C ARG A 299 10.36 8.56 -3.20
N SER A 300 10.05 7.41 -3.77
CA SER A 300 11.04 6.49 -4.33
C SER A 300 10.38 5.66 -5.41
N ASP A 301 11.22 5.01 -6.20
CA ASP A 301 10.88 4.05 -7.24
C ASP A 301 11.15 2.60 -6.79
N ILE A 302 11.31 2.37 -5.50
CA ILE A 302 11.81 1.11 -4.95
C ILE A 302 10.79 -0.01 -5.11
N VAL A 303 11.28 -1.19 -5.48
CA VAL A 303 10.51 -2.44 -5.47
C VAL A 303 11.27 -3.45 -4.64
N GLU A 304 10.60 -4.06 -3.66
CA GLU A 304 11.17 -5.13 -2.86
C GLU A 304 10.13 -6.25 -2.68
N THR A 305 10.59 -7.48 -2.84
CA THR A 305 9.77 -8.68 -2.74
C THR A 305 10.07 -9.40 -1.43
N PHE A 306 9.02 -9.66 -0.66
CA PHE A 306 9.05 -10.46 0.55
C PHE A 306 8.59 -11.88 0.25
N THR A 307 9.36 -12.86 0.70
CA THR A 307 8.98 -14.27 0.75
C THR A 307 9.01 -14.70 2.22
N PRO A 308 7.85 -14.91 2.85
CA PRO A 308 7.81 -15.42 4.21
C PRO A 308 8.50 -16.80 4.28
N PRO A 309 9.14 -17.16 5.41
CA PRO A 309 9.66 -18.50 5.60
C PRO A 309 8.52 -19.53 5.51
N ALA A 310 8.82 -20.71 4.95
CA ALA A 310 7.87 -21.81 4.96
C ALA A 310 7.50 -22.19 6.41
N ARG A 311 6.20 -22.32 6.68
CA ARG A 311 5.67 -22.80 7.95
C ARG A 311 5.80 -24.31 8.08
#